data_AF-A0A3Q2DES3-F1
#
_entry.id   AF-A0A3Q2DES3-F1
#
_cell.length_a   1.000
_cell.length_b   1.000
_cell.length_c   1.000
_cell.angle_alpha   90.00
_cell.angle_beta   90.00
_cell.angle_gamma   90.00
#
_symmetry.space_group_name_H-M   'P 1'
#
loop_
_entity.id
_entity.type
_entity.pdbx_description
1 polymer ?
#
loop_
_entity_poly.entity_id
_entity_poly.type
_entity_poly.pdbx_seq_one_letter_code
_entity_poly.pdbx_strand_id
1 'polypeptide(L)'
;YRVWLDLANNLTQLIESRKLRELVHKMPVLSPHLLNNHRELRLAHLALGFISMGYVWQEGQHEPILPKALAWPYWLISRRLGLPPILTYADSVLANWKLKDPTGNMDLIFSFPGGESCRGFFTVSLLVEMAASTGIKVSKVAKLRLIKITCFVLDADHVEPNAFHGTLRIFVSGWRDNPMLPRGLLYEGVSNEPILLSGGSAAQSSAIQCFDALLCIQHEGETGAFLTRMRDYMPPAHRQLIETLSVCPSLRDFITTCSSSDLCQAYNSCVSALVDLRSYHLNTVAKYVIVPGNHARSMGCPLRGVGTALNSTGTGGSNLMVFLKSVRNTTQRALILERPKHQEKHEWNAAK
;
A
#
# COMPACT_ATOMS: atom_id res chain seq x y z
N TYR A 1 28.54 -1.21 0.87
CA TYR A 1 27.52 -0.95 -0.17
C TYR A 1 27.29 0.55 -0.45
N ARG A 2 28.35 1.38 -0.43
CA ARG A 2 28.24 2.84 -0.55
C ARG A 2 27.62 3.28 -1.89
N VAL A 3 28.00 2.60 -2.98
CA VAL A 3 27.46 2.82 -4.33
C VAL A 3 25.93 2.86 -4.35
N TRP A 4 25.26 1.91 -3.68
CA TRP A 4 23.78 1.88 -3.62
C TRP A 4 23.21 3.07 -2.87
N LEU A 5 23.81 3.43 -1.73
CA LEU A 5 23.34 4.54 -0.91
C LEU A 5 23.55 5.89 -1.60
N ASP A 6 24.69 6.09 -2.26
CA ASP A 6 24.98 7.33 -2.98
C ASP A 6 23.98 7.55 -4.12
N LEU A 7 23.67 6.50 -4.89
CA LEU A 7 22.66 6.52 -5.95
C LEU A 7 21.25 6.81 -5.39
N ALA A 8 20.84 6.12 -4.32
CA ALA A 8 19.52 6.28 -3.73
C ALA A 8 19.33 7.66 -3.06
N ASN A 9 20.37 8.19 -2.40
CA ASN A 9 20.34 9.52 -1.78
C ASN A 9 20.25 10.65 -2.81
N ASN A 10 20.88 10.49 -3.98
CA ASN A 10 20.87 11.48 -5.06
C ASN A 10 19.81 11.18 -6.14
N LEU A 11 18.89 10.25 -5.87
CA LEU A 11 18.02 9.67 -6.89
C LEU A 11 17.20 10.73 -7.63
N THR A 12 16.57 11.66 -6.92
CA THR A 12 15.76 12.74 -7.52
C THR A 12 16.58 13.53 -8.55
N GLN A 13 17.75 14.02 -8.15
CA GLN A 13 18.63 14.80 -9.03
C GLN A 13 19.10 13.95 -10.22
N LEU A 14 19.42 12.68 -10.01
CA LEU A 14 19.88 11.77 -11.06
C LEU A 14 18.78 11.41 -12.06
N ILE A 15 17.52 11.32 -11.60
CA ILE A 15 16.35 11.13 -12.46
C ILE A 15 16.15 12.37 -13.33
N GLU A 16 16.05 13.55 -12.70
CA GLU A 16 15.80 14.84 -13.35
C GLU A 16 16.88 15.21 -14.37
N SER A 17 18.15 14.94 -14.03
CA SER A 17 19.30 15.19 -14.92
C SER A 17 19.55 14.08 -15.96
N ARG A 18 18.71 13.03 -16.00
CA ARG A 18 18.84 11.89 -16.92
C ARG A 18 20.15 11.08 -16.81
N LYS A 19 20.80 11.11 -15.63
CA LYS A 19 22.09 10.43 -15.38
C LYS A 19 21.97 9.09 -14.68
N LEU A 20 20.82 8.77 -14.09
CA LEU A 20 20.61 7.54 -13.32
C LEU A 20 20.97 6.26 -14.11
N ARG A 21 20.42 6.07 -15.32
CA ARG A 21 20.71 4.87 -16.14
C ARG A 21 22.20 4.69 -16.40
N GLU A 22 22.88 5.76 -16.80
CA GLU A 22 24.33 5.74 -17.06
C GLU A 22 25.12 5.26 -15.83
N LEU A 23 24.79 5.80 -14.65
CA LEU A 23 25.46 5.41 -13.40
C LEU A 23 25.12 3.99 -12.97
N VAL A 24 23.89 3.52 -13.18
CA VAL A 24 23.49 2.13 -12.91
C VAL A 24 24.30 1.15 -13.78
N HIS A 25 24.53 1.46 -15.05
CA HIS A 25 25.36 0.62 -15.93
C HIS A 25 26.84 0.58 -15.51
N LYS A 26 27.33 1.59 -14.78
CA LYS A 26 28.68 1.62 -14.21
C LYS A 26 28.78 0.94 -12.84
N MET A 27 27.67 0.47 -12.26
CA MET A 27 27.69 -0.18 -10.96
C MET A 27 28.41 -1.53 -11.02
N PRO A 28 29.29 -1.84 -10.05
CA PRO A 28 29.79 -3.19 -9.88
C PRO A 28 28.67 -4.12 -9.39
N VAL A 29 28.72 -5.40 -9.75
CA VAL A 29 27.85 -6.43 -9.16
C VAL A 29 28.34 -6.71 -7.74
N LEU A 30 27.59 -6.26 -6.73
CA LEU A 30 27.94 -6.46 -5.33
C LEU A 30 27.16 -7.63 -4.72
N SER A 31 27.85 -8.54 -4.03
CA SER A 31 27.18 -9.61 -3.28
C SER A 31 26.64 -9.12 -1.94
N PRO A 32 25.37 -9.41 -1.57
CA PRO A 32 24.75 -8.97 -0.32
C PRO A 32 25.14 -9.80 0.91
N HIS A 33 26.17 -10.65 0.84
CA HIS A 33 26.59 -11.55 1.92
C HIS A 33 27.05 -10.84 3.21
N LEU A 34 27.51 -9.58 3.12
CA LEU A 34 27.92 -8.80 4.30
C LEU A 34 26.74 -8.13 5.01
N LEU A 35 25.53 -8.16 4.45
CA LEU A 35 24.31 -7.72 5.13
C LEU A 35 23.86 -8.83 6.08
N ASN A 36 23.95 -8.61 7.38
CA ASN A 36 23.81 -9.65 8.40
C ASN A 36 22.49 -9.57 9.17
N ASN A 37 21.91 -8.38 9.30
CA ASN A 37 20.68 -8.19 10.08
C ASN A 37 19.48 -7.71 9.25
N HIS A 38 18.29 -7.82 9.84
CA HIS A 38 17.05 -7.46 9.18
C HIS A 38 17.00 -5.98 8.76
N ARG A 39 17.53 -5.07 9.58
CA ARG A 39 17.50 -3.62 9.27
C ARG A 39 18.41 -3.30 8.08
N GLU A 40 19.59 -3.89 8.02
CA GLU A 40 20.50 -3.79 6.88
C GLU A 40 19.87 -4.31 5.59
N LEU A 41 19.23 -5.48 5.65
CA LEU A 41 18.52 -6.05 4.51
C LEU A 41 17.36 -5.16 4.05
N ARG A 42 16.57 -4.61 4.98
CA ARG A 42 15.46 -3.71 4.66
C ARG A 42 15.92 -2.39 4.05
N LEU A 43 16.99 -1.79 4.57
CA LEU A 43 17.56 -0.58 3.99
C LEU A 43 18.14 -0.83 2.60
N ALA A 44 18.80 -1.99 2.38
CA ALA A 44 19.30 -2.36 1.07
C ALA A 44 18.17 -2.63 0.07
N HIS A 45 17.11 -3.34 0.48
CA HIS A 45 15.92 -3.58 -0.34
C HIS A 45 15.22 -2.27 -0.71
N LEU A 46 15.10 -1.35 0.25
CA LEU A 46 14.60 0.00 0.04
C LEU A 46 15.43 0.76 -1.00
N ALA A 47 16.76 0.83 -0.83
CA ALA A 47 17.64 1.54 -1.75
C ALA A 47 17.58 0.96 -3.18
N LEU A 48 17.69 -0.36 -3.32
CA LEU A 48 17.64 -1.05 -4.62
C LEU A 48 16.26 -0.94 -5.27
N GLY A 49 15.18 -0.93 -4.49
CA GLY A 49 13.82 -0.69 -4.98
C GLY A 49 13.66 0.71 -5.55
N PHE A 50 14.12 1.73 -4.84
CA PHE A 50 14.11 3.13 -5.30
C PHE A 50 14.93 3.32 -6.59
N ILE A 51 16.15 2.77 -6.64
CA ILE A 51 17.00 2.81 -7.84
C ILE A 51 16.33 2.06 -9.00
N SER A 52 15.74 0.89 -8.76
CA SER A 52 15.08 0.09 -9.81
C SER A 52 13.89 0.84 -10.40
N MET A 53 13.03 1.42 -9.56
CA MET A 53 11.90 2.21 -10.03
C MET A 53 12.34 3.46 -10.80
N GLY A 54 13.38 4.16 -10.31
CA GLY A 54 13.98 5.28 -11.04
C GLY A 54 14.55 4.85 -12.39
N TYR A 55 15.28 3.74 -12.45
CA TYR A 55 15.92 3.22 -13.66
C TYR A 55 14.88 2.84 -14.73
N VAL A 56 13.86 2.09 -14.33
CA VAL A 56 12.78 1.65 -15.22
C VAL A 56 12.05 2.86 -15.78
N TRP A 57 11.62 3.78 -14.92
CA TRP A 57 10.68 4.83 -15.32
C TRP A 57 11.31 6.15 -15.77
N GLN A 58 12.61 6.39 -15.58
CA GLN A 58 13.29 7.64 -15.96
C GLN A 58 13.06 8.05 -17.43
N GLU A 59 13.05 7.09 -18.36
CA GLU A 59 12.87 7.36 -19.80
C GLU A 59 11.51 6.89 -20.34
N GLY A 60 10.62 6.39 -19.48
CA GLY A 60 9.29 5.98 -19.88
C GLY A 60 9.20 4.67 -20.67
N GLN A 61 8.67 4.73 -21.89
CA GLN A 61 8.17 3.57 -22.66
C GLN A 61 9.22 2.60 -23.24
N HIS A 62 10.51 2.82 -22.98
CA HIS A 62 11.53 1.86 -23.42
C HIS A 62 11.55 0.67 -22.47
N GLU A 63 11.15 -0.53 -22.93
CA GLU A 63 11.20 -1.80 -22.18
C GLU A 63 12.63 -2.05 -21.67
N PRO A 64 12.98 -1.65 -20.43
CA PRO A 64 14.35 -1.74 -19.98
C PRO A 64 14.60 -3.16 -19.47
N ILE A 65 15.82 -3.66 -19.65
CA ILE A 65 16.29 -4.84 -18.94
C ILE A 65 16.90 -4.34 -17.63
N LEU A 66 16.50 -4.87 -16.48
CA LEU A 66 17.10 -4.48 -15.21
C LEU A 66 18.53 -5.04 -15.16
N PRO A 67 19.59 -4.21 -15.12
CA PRO A 67 20.97 -4.68 -15.27
C PRO A 67 21.38 -5.59 -14.13
N LYS A 68 22.26 -6.55 -14.38
CA LYS A 68 22.70 -7.57 -13.42
C LYS A 68 23.23 -6.98 -12.12
N ALA A 69 23.93 -5.84 -12.21
CA ALA A 69 24.46 -5.12 -11.04
C ALA A 69 23.38 -4.61 -10.07
N LEU A 70 22.15 -4.48 -10.56
CA LEU A 70 20.97 -4.09 -9.77
C LEU A 70 20.04 -5.29 -9.52
N ALA A 71 19.70 -6.05 -10.57
CA ALA A 71 18.77 -7.16 -10.53
C ALA A 71 19.21 -8.31 -9.59
N TRP A 72 20.46 -8.76 -9.72
CA TRP A 72 20.96 -9.91 -8.97
C TRP A 72 21.05 -9.68 -7.45
N PRO A 73 21.68 -8.60 -6.93
CA PRO A 73 21.67 -8.36 -5.49
C PRO A 73 20.27 -8.09 -4.97
N TYR A 74 19.42 -7.40 -5.75
CA TYR A 74 18.06 -7.11 -5.32
C TYR A 74 17.27 -8.39 -5.11
N TRP A 75 17.29 -9.30 -6.09
CA TRP A 75 16.65 -10.61 -5.98
C TRP A 75 17.14 -11.44 -4.79
N LEU A 76 18.45 -11.48 -4.53
CA LEU A 76 19.00 -12.21 -3.38
C LEU A 76 18.50 -11.63 -2.04
N ILE A 77 18.46 -10.30 -1.91
CA ILE A 77 17.95 -9.63 -0.71
C ILE A 77 16.44 -9.88 -0.56
N SER A 78 15.68 -9.74 -1.65
CA SER A 78 14.24 -10.02 -1.70
C SER A 78 13.91 -11.43 -1.21
N ARG A 79 14.66 -12.44 -1.68
CA ARG A 79 14.54 -13.84 -1.20
C ARG A 79 14.81 -13.99 0.28
N ARG A 80 15.85 -13.34 0.82
CA ARG A 80 16.19 -13.39 2.25
C ARG A 80 15.13 -12.71 3.12
N LEU A 81 14.42 -11.72 2.58
CA LEU A 81 13.35 -11.00 3.27
C LEU A 81 11.97 -11.64 3.10
N GLY A 82 11.79 -12.54 2.13
CA GLY A 82 10.48 -13.06 1.74
C GLY A 82 9.60 -11.99 1.06
N LEU A 83 10.22 -11.04 0.36
CA LEU A 83 9.56 -9.99 -0.41
C LEU A 83 9.89 -10.15 -1.91
N PRO A 84 9.08 -9.59 -2.83
CA PRO A 84 9.40 -9.57 -4.25
C PRO A 84 10.43 -8.48 -4.58
N PRO A 85 11.24 -8.63 -5.65
CA PRO A 85 12.24 -7.64 -6.07
C PRO A 85 11.61 -6.47 -6.84
N ILE A 86 10.67 -5.79 -6.19
CA ILE A 86 10.02 -4.54 -6.62
C ILE A 86 9.80 -3.67 -5.38
N LEU A 87 9.81 -2.34 -5.53
CA LEU A 87 9.57 -1.44 -4.41
C LEU A 87 8.16 -1.65 -3.85
N THR A 88 8.07 -2.15 -2.61
CA THR A 88 6.79 -2.45 -1.95
C THR A 88 6.33 -1.29 -1.06
N TYR A 89 5.09 -1.37 -0.58
CA TYR A 89 4.60 -0.50 0.51
C TYR A 89 5.44 -0.65 1.78
N ALA A 90 5.87 -1.87 2.11
CA ALA A 90 6.70 -2.11 3.28
C ALA A 90 8.06 -1.40 3.16
N ASP A 91 8.60 -1.24 1.96
CA ASP A 91 9.80 -0.45 1.74
C ASP A 91 9.49 1.05 1.81
N SER A 92 8.68 1.52 0.87
CA SER A 92 8.46 2.95 0.60
C SER A 92 7.71 3.71 1.69
N VAL A 93 7.02 3.00 2.60
CA VAL A 93 6.33 3.59 3.75
C VAL A 93 6.94 3.12 5.06
N LEU A 94 6.89 1.82 5.36
CA LEU A 94 7.22 1.31 6.70
C LEU A 94 8.72 1.41 7.06
N ALA A 95 9.59 1.38 6.05
CA ALA A 95 11.05 1.46 6.24
C ALA A 95 11.65 2.79 5.77
N ASN A 96 10.91 3.64 5.07
CA ASN A 96 11.43 4.86 4.45
C ASN A 96 11.23 6.10 5.32
N TRP A 97 11.64 6.06 6.58
CA TRP A 97 11.53 7.21 7.47
C TRP A 97 12.69 7.31 8.44
N LYS A 98 12.97 8.54 8.87
CA LYS A 98 13.95 8.88 9.90
C LYS A 98 13.42 10.03 10.76
N LEU A 99 13.87 10.12 12.00
CA LEU A 99 13.63 11.28 12.85
C LEU A 99 14.56 12.41 12.40
N LYS A 100 13.97 13.58 12.11
CA LYS A 100 14.69 14.82 11.80
C LYS A 100 15.25 15.46 13.08
N ASP A 101 14.50 15.35 14.18
CA ASP A 101 14.87 15.89 15.48
C ASP A 101 14.25 15.04 16.62
N PRO A 102 14.71 15.24 17.88
CA PRO A 102 14.17 14.53 19.05
C PRO A 102 12.71 14.89 19.38
N THR A 103 12.13 15.92 18.76
CA THR A 103 10.75 16.37 19.02
C THR A 103 9.70 15.54 18.27
N GLY A 104 10.15 14.62 17.40
CA GLY A 104 9.29 13.66 16.70
C GLY A 104 9.00 14.02 15.25
N ASN A 105 9.63 15.06 14.70
CA ASN A 105 9.48 15.39 13.28
C ASN A 105 10.10 14.29 12.41
N MET A 106 9.32 13.76 11.47
CA MET A 106 9.76 12.69 10.56
C MET A 106 10.11 13.23 9.17
N ASP A 107 11.07 12.56 8.54
CA ASP A 107 11.48 12.80 7.16
C ASP A 107 11.77 11.49 6.42
N LEU A 108 11.83 11.52 5.09
CA LEU A 108 12.12 10.33 4.29
C LEU A 108 13.62 9.99 4.27
N ILE A 109 13.93 8.72 4.07
CA ILE A 109 15.30 8.27 3.79
C ILE A 109 15.63 8.54 2.32
N PHE A 110 14.78 8.07 1.40
CA PHE A 110 14.88 8.31 -0.04
C PHE A 110 13.59 8.90 -0.59
N SER A 111 13.73 9.67 -1.67
CA SER A 111 12.64 10.37 -2.33
C SER A 111 12.70 10.18 -3.84
N PHE A 112 11.53 10.21 -4.47
CA PHE A 112 11.38 10.39 -5.91
C PHE A 112 11.21 11.88 -6.24
N PRO A 113 11.25 12.26 -7.54
CA PRO A 113 10.77 13.57 -7.98
C PRO A 113 9.32 13.84 -7.52
N GLY A 114 9.00 15.11 -7.30
CA GLY A 114 7.70 15.57 -6.77
C GLY A 114 7.77 16.32 -5.44
N GLY A 115 8.97 16.55 -4.90
CA GLY A 115 9.21 17.43 -3.75
C GLY A 115 8.33 17.10 -2.53
N GLU A 116 7.67 18.12 -1.97
CA GLU A 116 6.78 17.95 -0.82
C GLU A 116 5.62 16.98 -1.08
N SER A 117 5.16 16.81 -2.33
CA SER A 117 4.11 15.83 -2.62
C SER A 117 4.59 14.39 -2.46
N CYS A 118 5.85 14.09 -2.83
CA CYS A 118 6.47 12.79 -2.58
C CYS A 118 6.61 12.55 -1.07
N ARG A 119 7.13 13.55 -0.35
CA ARG A 119 7.29 13.50 1.11
C ARG A 119 5.97 13.30 1.83
N GLY A 120 4.96 14.12 1.48
CA GLY A 120 3.61 14.07 2.01
C GLY A 120 2.99 12.70 1.80
N PHE A 121 2.98 12.17 0.58
CA PHE A 121 2.34 10.88 0.27
C PHE A 121 2.83 9.72 1.16
N PHE A 122 4.15 9.56 1.31
CA PHE A 122 4.71 8.47 2.12
C PHE A 122 4.59 8.75 3.63
N THR A 123 4.79 9.99 4.07
CA THR A 123 4.68 10.36 5.50
C THR A 123 3.25 10.22 6.01
N VAL A 124 2.28 10.67 5.21
CA VAL A 124 0.85 10.51 5.49
C VAL A 124 0.50 9.03 5.59
N SER A 125 0.96 8.21 4.63
CA SER A 125 0.73 6.77 4.68
C SER A 125 1.29 6.12 5.95
N LEU A 126 2.49 6.54 6.40
CA LEU A 126 3.10 6.06 7.63
C LEU A 126 2.31 6.48 8.88
N LEU A 127 1.80 7.70 8.91
CA LEU A 127 1.00 8.20 10.05
C LEU A 127 -0.31 7.42 10.19
N VAL A 128 -0.96 7.04 9.08
CA VAL A 128 -2.12 6.13 9.09
C VAL A 128 -1.74 4.77 9.68
N GLU A 129 -0.60 4.20 9.29
CA GLU A 129 -0.10 2.92 9.83
C GLU A 129 0.21 3.00 11.33
N MET A 130 0.82 4.10 11.79
CA MET A 130 1.10 4.33 13.21
C MET A 130 -0.20 4.39 14.02
N ALA A 131 -1.20 5.13 13.54
CA ALA A 131 -2.52 5.20 14.16
C ALA A 131 -3.18 3.81 14.21
N ALA A 132 -3.18 3.09 13.09
CA ALA A 132 -3.75 1.74 12.98
C ALA A 132 -3.05 0.71 13.88
N SER A 133 -1.74 0.83 14.10
CA SER A 133 -0.96 -0.11 14.92
C SER A 133 -1.44 -0.20 16.37
N THR A 134 -2.03 0.87 16.90
CA THR A 134 -2.63 0.87 18.23
C THR A 134 -3.82 -0.10 18.30
N GLY A 135 -4.60 -0.22 17.21
CA GLY A 135 -5.76 -1.11 17.11
C GLY A 135 -5.37 -2.57 17.10
N ILE A 136 -4.26 -2.88 16.41
CA ILE A 136 -3.70 -4.23 16.31
C ILE A 136 -3.10 -4.68 17.65
N LYS A 137 -2.53 -3.77 18.46
CA LYS A 137 -2.02 -4.12 19.78
C LYS A 137 -3.14 -4.48 20.76
N VAL A 138 -4.26 -3.76 20.70
CA VAL A 138 -5.41 -3.97 21.59
C VAL A 138 -6.10 -5.31 21.30
N SER A 139 -6.10 -5.81 20.05
CA SER A 139 -6.76 -7.08 19.70
C SER A 139 -6.15 -8.34 20.34
N LYS A 140 -4.94 -8.27 20.92
CA LYS A 140 -4.37 -9.38 21.72
C LYS A 140 -5.01 -9.52 23.11
N VAL A 141 -5.73 -8.51 23.58
CA VAL A 141 -6.39 -8.51 24.88
C VAL A 141 -7.88 -8.35 24.60
N ALA A 142 -8.72 -9.27 25.08
CA ALA A 142 -10.16 -9.36 24.81
C ALA A 142 -11.03 -8.16 25.28
N LYS A 143 -10.45 -6.96 25.38
CA LYS A 143 -11.15 -5.69 25.61
C LYS A 143 -11.19 -4.95 24.26
N LEU A 144 -12.29 -5.11 23.51
CA LEU A 144 -12.66 -4.19 22.41
C LEU A 144 -12.95 -2.80 22.99
N ARG A 145 -11.94 -2.10 23.49
CA ARG A 145 -12.02 -0.65 23.71
C ARG A 145 -11.61 0.00 22.41
N LEU A 146 -12.62 0.47 21.70
CA LEU A 146 -12.52 1.04 20.37
C LEU A 146 -11.45 2.12 20.31
N ILE A 147 -10.47 1.87 19.46
CA ILE A 147 -9.80 2.97 18.80
C ILE A 147 -10.82 3.45 17.79
N LYS A 148 -11.40 4.63 18.06
CA LYS A 148 -11.75 5.52 16.96
C LYS A 148 -10.48 5.51 16.11
N ILE A 149 -10.53 4.87 14.94
CA ILE A 149 -9.63 5.23 13.86
C ILE A 149 -10.10 6.64 13.55
N THR A 150 -9.69 7.59 14.41
CA THR A 150 -9.86 9.00 14.16
C THR A 150 -9.21 9.09 12.81
N CYS A 151 -10.01 9.41 11.81
CA CYS A 151 -9.56 10.15 10.66
C CYS A 151 -8.81 11.36 11.24
N PHE A 152 -7.57 11.15 11.69
CA PHE A 152 -6.54 12.14 11.59
C PHE A 152 -6.39 12.26 10.09
N VAL A 153 -7.31 13.08 9.57
CA VAL A 153 -7.27 13.71 8.27
C VAL A 153 -5.88 14.31 8.24
N LEU A 154 -4.99 13.55 7.64
CA LEU A 154 -3.70 14.05 7.27
C LEU A 154 -4.00 15.07 6.20
N ASP A 155 -3.69 16.31 6.54
CA ASP A 155 -4.05 17.48 5.76
C ASP A 155 -3.77 17.20 4.29
N ALA A 156 -4.83 17.33 3.49
CA ALA A 156 -4.79 17.16 2.04
C ALA A 156 -3.90 18.23 1.36
N ASP A 157 -3.30 19.11 2.16
CA ASP A 157 -2.44 20.23 1.75
C ASP A 157 -0.98 19.80 1.49
N HIS A 158 -0.57 18.60 1.91
CA HIS A 158 0.81 18.15 1.68
C HIS A 158 1.06 17.48 0.33
N VAL A 159 0.00 17.15 -0.42
CA VAL A 159 0.12 16.48 -1.72
C VAL A 159 -0.66 17.26 -2.76
N GLU A 160 0.03 17.67 -3.83
CA GLU A 160 -0.58 18.33 -4.98
C GLU A 160 -1.04 17.27 -6.00
N PRO A 161 -2.31 17.31 -6.47
CA PRO A 161 -2.86 16.28 -7.36
C PRO A 161 -2.07 16.04 -8.65
N ASN A 162 -1.60 17.09 -9.33
CA ASN A 162 -0.87 16.93 -10.59
C ASN A 162 0.54 16.40 -10.39
N ALA A 163 1.23 16.79 -9.32
CA ALA A 163 2.53 16.28 -8.92
C ALA A 163 2.44 14.80 -8.54
N PHE A 164 1.41 14.39 -7.79
CA PHE A 164 1.17 12.98 -7.49
C PHE A 164 0.91 12.18 -8.78
N HIS A 165 -0.07 12.61 -9.58
CA HIS A 165 -0.51 11.86 -10.76
C HIS A 165 0.56 11.82 -11.86
N GLY A 166 1.14 12.97 -12.19
CA GLY A 166 2.05 13.15 -13.31
C GLY A 166 3.51 12.83 -13.00
N THR A 167 3.89 12.68 -11.72
CA THR A 167 5.27 12.40 -11.31
C THR A 167 5.36 11.18 -10.40
N LEU A 168 4.87 11.27 -9.15
CA LEU A 168 5.12 10.22 -8.15
C LEU A 168 4.51 8.86 -8.53
N ARG A 169 3.27 8.87 -9.02
CA ARG A 169 2.51 7.67 -9.38
C ARG A 169 3.25 6.78 -10.39
N ILE A 170 4.03 7.40 -11.29
CA ILE A 170 4.85 6.70 -12.27
C ILE A 170 5.87 5.82 -11.55
N PHE A 171 6.61 6.38 -10.60
CA PHE A 171 7.69 5.68 -9.89
C PHE A 171 7.23 4.60 -8.91
N VAL A 172 5.94 4.56 -8.55
CA VAL A 172 5.35 3.49 -7.74
C VAL A 172 4.57 2.47 -8.57
N SER A 173 4.52 2.63 -9.90
CA SER A 173 3.88 1.69 -10.81
C SER A 173 4.77 0.45 -11.03
N GLY A 174 4.15 -0.73 -10.99
CA GLY A 174 4.83 -1.98 -11.33
C GLY A 174 4.68 -2.34 -12.79
N TRP A 175 5.03 -3.56 -13.14
CA TRP A 175 5.00 -4.09 -14.52
C TRP A 175 4.15 -5.36 -14.62
N ARG A 176 3.22 -5.58 -13.69
CA ARG A 176 2.11 -6.52 -13.81
C ARG A 176 0.85 -5.74 -14.17
N ASP A 177 0.09 -6.25 -15.13
CA ASP A 177 -1.13 -5.60 -15.64
C ASP A 177 -0.86 -4.14 -16.12
N ASN A 178 0.39 -3.88 -16.56
CA ASN A 178 0.83 -2.56 -17.00
C ASN A 178 0.95 -2.53 -18.53
N PRO A 179 0.20 -1.66 -19.24
CA PRO A 179 0.22 -1.59 -20.69
C PRO A 179 1.57 -1.12 -21.27
N MET A 180 2.41 -0.46 -20.47
CA MET A 180 3.76 -0.03 -20.90
C MET A 180 4.80 -1.15 -20.84
N LEU A 181 4.55 -2.18 -20.02
CA LEU A 181 5.42 -3.35 -19.85
C LEU A 181 4.53 -4.60 -19.82
N PRO A 182 3.81 -4.91 -20.92
CA PRO A 182 2.77 -5.93 -20.93
C PRO A 182 3.32 -7.34 -20.70
N ARG A 183 4.60 -7.55 -21.01
CA ARG A 183 5.31 -8.82 -20.78
C ARG A 183 5.97 -8.88 -19.40
N GLY A 184 6.00 -7.79 -18.64
CA GLY A 184 6.79 -7.68 -17.42
C GLY A 184 8.20 -7.15 -17.68
N LEU A 185 9.09 -7.34 -16.71
CA LEU A 185 10.46 -6.81 -16.74
C LEU A 185 11.48 -7.96 -16.68
N LEU A 186 12.48 -7.93 -17.56
CA LEU A 186 13.58 -8.90 -17.51
C LEU A 186 14.60 -8.53 -16.43
N TYR A 187 14.99 -9.50 -15.61
CA TYR A 187 15.98 -9.34 -14.54
C TYR A 187 17.28 -10.05 -14.95
N GLU A 188 18.25 -9.29 -15.46
CA GLU A 188 19.49 -9.85 -15.98
C GLU A 188 20.24 -10.65 -14.91
N GLY A 189 20.62 -11.88 -15.26
CA GLY A 189 21.32 -12.80 -14.35
C GLY A 189 20.45 -13.41 -13.25
N VAL A 190 19.13 -13.20 -13.29
CA VAL A 190 18.15 -13.78 -12.35
C VAL A 190 17.14 -14.68 -13.09
N SER A 191 16.58 -14.19 -14.20
CA SER A 191 15.57 -14.90 -14.98
C SER A 191 15.81 -14.67 -16.47
N ASN A 192 15.61 -15.72 -17.27
CA ASN A 192 15.61 -15.61 -18.74
C ASN A 192 14.25 -15.14 -19.28
N GLU A 193 13.20 -15.24 -18.48
CA GLU A 193 11.86 -14.76 -18.81
C GLU A 193 11.53 -13.48 -18.01
N PRO A 194 10.78 -12.53 -18.61
CA PRO A 194 10.25 -11.39 -17.89
C PRO A 194 9.42 -11.78 -16.67
N ILE A 195 9.59 -11.04 -15.57
CA ILE A 195 8.86 -11.24 -14.31
C ILE A 195 7.75 -10.20 -14.21
N LEU A 196 6.54 -10.61 -13.83
CA LEU A 196 5.37 -9.75 -13.63
C LEU A 196 5.17 -9.40 -12.14
N LEU A 197 5.44 -8.16 -11.74
CA LEU A 197 5.27 -7.69 -10.36
C LEU A 197 4.39 -6.44 -10.26
N SER A 198 3.43 -6.45 -9.32
CA SER A 198 2.53 -5.33 -9.05
C SER A 198 3.26 -4.20 -8.32
N GLY A 199 2.95 -2.95 -8.66
CA GLY A 199 3.53 -1.78 -8.00
C GLY A 199 2.99 -1.55 -6.60
N GLY A 200 3.50 -0.52 -5.94
CA GLY A 200 3.09 -0.14 -4.59
C GLY A 200 1.62 0.27 -4.53
N SER A 201 0.89 -0.24 -3.55
CA SER A 201 -0.54 0.06 -3.35
C SER A 201 -0.89 -0.01 -1.86
N ALA A 202 -1.88 0.78 -1.43
CA ALA A 202 -2.44 0.68 -0.08
C ALA A 202 -2.99 -0.72 0.25
N ALA A 203 -3.30 -1.54 -0.75
CA ALA A 203 -3.70 -2.94 -0.55
C ALA A 203 -2.56 -3.83 0.01
N GLN A 204 -1.31 -3.36 -0.04
CA GLN A 204 -0.15 -3.99 0.60
C GLN A 204 0.01 -3.54 2.07
N SER A 205 -0.83 -2.63 2.58
CA SER A 205 -0.93 -2.34 4.01
C SER A 205 -1.43 -3.57 4.74
N SER A 206 -0.61 -4.08 5.67
CA SER A 206 -1.01 -5.19 6.52
C SER A 206 -2.07 -4.75 7.53
N ALA A 207 -2.02 -3.50 7.99
CA ALA A 207 -2.95 -3.01 9.01
C ALA A 207 -4.41 -3.04 8.55
N ILE A 208 -4.68 -2.60 7.32
CA ILE A 208 -6.04 -2.60 6.75
C ILE A 208 -6.57 -4.04 6.63
N GLN A 209 -5.76 -4.96 6.11
CA GLN A 209 -6.17 -6.36 5.97
C GLN A 209 -6.28 -7.09 7.31
N CYS A 210 -5.51 -6.72 8.34
CA CYS A 210 -5.66 -7.24 9.69
C CYS A 210 -7.04 -6.88 10.27
N PHE A 211 -7.53 -5.66 10.05
CA PHE A 211 -8.86 -5.26 10.51
C PHE A 211 -9.97 -5.98 9.76
N ASP A 212 -9.82 -6.19 8.44
CA ASP A 212 -10.75 -7.05 7.70
C ASP A 212 -10.82 -8.46 8.32
N ALA A 213 -9.66 -9.09 8.54
CA ALA A 213 -9.61 -10.43 9.11
C ALA A 213 -10.21 -10.49 10.53
N LEU A 214 -9.85 -9.54 11.40
CA LEU A 214 -10.34 -9.47 12.79
C LEU A 214 -11.86 -9.29 12.87
N LEU A 215 -12.43 -8.46 12.00
CA LEU A 215 -13.87 -8.20 11.94
C LEU A 215 -14.62 -9.19 11.04
N CYS A 216 -13.93 -10.24 10.57
CA CYS A 216 -14.50 -11.28 9.70
C CYS A 216 -15.12 -10.71 8.41
N ILE A 217 -14.55 -9.65 7.85
CA ILE A 217 -14.96 -9.08 6.56
C ILE A 217 -14.25 -9.87 5.46
N GLN A 218 -15.02 -10.68 4.72
CA GLN A 218 -14.51 -11.50 3.63
C GLN A 218 -14.78 -10.86 2.27
N HIS A 219 -13.72 -10.65 1.48
CA HIS A 219 -13.80 -10.16 0.11
C HIS A 219 -13.71 -11.33 -0.86
N GLU A 220 -14.63 -11.41 -1.81
CA GLU A 220 -14.74 -12.51 -2.77
C GLU A 220 -14.36 -12.08 -4.20
N GLY A 221 -14.31 -13.06 -5.11
CA GLY A 221 -14.06 -12.84 -6.54
C GLY A 221 -12.72 -12.15 -6.82
N GLU A 222 -12.69 -11.26 -7.82
CA GLU A 222 -11.49 -10.53 -8.22
C GLU A 222 -10.94 -9.63 -7.10
N THR A 223 -11.81 -9.03 -6.28
CA THR A 223 -11.41 -8.20 -5.13
C THR A 223 -10.65 -9.02 -4.10
N GLY A 224 -11.20 -10.19 -3.73
CA GLY A 224 -10.55 -11.12 -2.80
C GLY A 224 -9.23 -11.66 -3.34
N ALA A 225 -9.19 -12.05 -4.62
CA ALA A 225 -7.98 -12.53 -5.27
C ALA A 225 -6.89 -11.46 -5.33
N PHE A 226 -7.25 -10.20 -5.60
CA PHE A 226 -6.31 -9.09 -5.59
C PHE A 226 -5.73 -8.84 -4.19
N LEU A 227 -6.57 -8.75 -3.16
CA LEU A 227 -6.13 -8.53 -1.77
C LEU A 227 -5.23 -9.66 -1.27
N THR A 228 -5.59 -10.91 -1.59
CA THR A 228 -4.79 -12.09 -1.23
C THR A 228 -3.42 -12.05 -1.91
N ARG A 229 -3.36 -11.73 -3.21
CA ARG A 229 -2.09 -11.54 -3.92
C ARG A 229 -1.24 -10.43 -3.33
N MET A 230 -1.82 -9.34 -2.84
CA MET A 230 -1.07 -8.25 -2.20
C MET A 230 -0.38 -8.68 -0.90
N ARG A 231 -0.79 -9.79 -0.28
CA ARG A 231 -0.08 -10.37 0.87
C ARG A 231 1.32 -10.88 0.49
N ASP A 232 1.55 -11.26 -0.77
CA ASP A 232 2.88 -11.67 -1.27
C ASP A 232 3.90 -10.51 -1.20
N TYR A 233 3.42 -9.27 -1.12
CA TYR A 233 4.20 -8.04 -1.04
C TYR A 233 4.35 -7.52 0.39
N MET A 234 3.80 -8.24 1.38
CA MET A 234 3.92 -7.93 2.80
C MET A 234 5.06 -8.74 3.44
N PRO A 235 5.73 -8.20 4.48
CA PRO A 235 6.69 -8.98 5.27
C PRO A 235 6.08 -10.30 5.75
N PRO A 236 6.81 -11.42 5.73
CA PRO A 236 6.26 -12.74 6.08
C PRO A 236 5.54 -12.78 7.44
N ALA A 237 6.09 -12.14 8.47
CA ALA A 237 5.48 -12.08 9.79
C ALA A 237 4.14 -11.31 9.79
N HIS A 238 3.98 -10.30 8.94
CA HIS A 238 2.73 -9.56 8.83
C HIS A 238 1.66 -10.37 8.08
N ARG A 239 2.06 -11.07 7.01
CA ARG A 239 1.19 -12.02 6.30
C ARG A 239 0.67 -13.10 7.24
N GLN A 240 1.57 -13.70 8.02
CA GLN A 240 1.23 -14.73 8.99
C GLN A 240 0.22 -14.24 10.03
N LEU A 241 0.33 -12.99 10.48
CA LEU A 241 -0.65 -12.39 11.39
C LEU A 241 -2.05 -12.34 10.76
N ILE A 242 -2.16 -11.87 9.52
CA ILE A 242 -3.45 -11.81 8.81
C ILE A 242 -4.04 -13.21 8.63
N GLU A 243 -3.22 -14.19 8.24
CA GLU A 243 -3.64 -15.59 8.07
C GLU A 243 -4.13 -16.18 9.40
N THR A 244 -3.42 -15.92 10.50
CA THR A 244 -3.81 -16.35 11.84
C THR A 244 -5.15 -15.74 12.25
N LEU A 245 -5.35 -14.44 12.04
CA LEU A 245 -6.61 -13.76 12.32
C LEU A 245 -7.76 -14.31 11.46
N SER A 246 -7.49 -14.70 10.21
CA SER A 246 -8.50 -15.19 9.27
C SER A 246 -9.08 -16.56 9.63
N VAL A 247 -8.35 -17.37 10.42
CA VAL A 247 -8.79 -18.70 10.86
C VAL A 247 -9.27 -18.76 12.31
N CYS A 248 -9.22 -17.62 13.03
CA CYS A 248 -9.75 -17.52 14.38
C CYS A 248 -11.28 -17.67 14.39
N PRO A 249 -11.89 -18.11 15.51
CA PRO A 249 -13.34 -18.13 15.66
C PRO A 249 -13.94 -16.77 15.34
N SER A 250 -15.06 -16.77 14.62
CA SER A 250 -15.70 -15.56 14.13
C SER A 250 -16.13 -14.66 15.28
N LEU A 251 -15.48 -13.51 15.40
CA LEU A 251 -15.87 -12.47 16.37
C LEU A 251 -17.31 -12.02 16.12
N ARG A 252 -17.70 -11.93 14.84
CA ARG A 252 -19.06 -11.55 14.45
C ARG A 252 -20.08 -12.56 14.95
N ASP A 253 -19.81 -13.86 14.78
CA ASP A 253 -20.75 -14.91 15.20
C ASP A 253 -20.84 -15.04 16.73
N PHE A 254 -19.72 -14.81 17.43
CA PHE A 254 -19.71 -14.73 18.88
C PHE A 254 -20.62 -13.58 19.38
N ILE A 255 -20.50 -12.38 18.79
CA ILE A 255 -21.28 -11.21 19.18
C ILE A 255 -22.76 -11.40 18.87
N THR A 256 -23.11 -11.94 17.70
CA THR A 256 -24.51 -12.22 17.34
C THR A 256 -25.14 -13.28 18.23
N THR A 257 -24.36 -14.25 18.72
CA THR A 257 -24.83 -15.28 19.66
C THR A 257 -25.05 -14.71 21.07
N CYS A 258 -24.14 -13.86 21.56
CA CYS A 258 -24.23 -13.29 22.92
C CYS A 258 -25.37 -12.27 23.11
N SER A 259 -25.96 -11.76 22.01
CA SER A 259 -27.05 -10.76 22.04
C SER A 259 -26.76 -9.52 22.89
N SER A 260 -25.49 -9.17 23.10
CA SER A 260 -25.08 -7.99 23.87
C SER A 260 -25.15 -6.74 23.00
N SER A 261 -26.00 -5.78 23.39
CA SER A 261 -26.12 -4.49 22.70
C SER A 261 -24.81 -3.73 22.66
N ASP A 262 -24.06 -3.71 23.76
CA ASP A 262 -22.78 -2.99 23.88
C ASP A 262 -21.72 -3.58 22.94
N LEU A 263 -21.63 -4.91 22.86
CA LEU A 263 -20.69 -5.58 21.96
C LEU A 263 -21.08 -5.39 20.49
N CYS A 264 -22.38 -5.42 20.18
CA CYS A 264 -22.89 -5.12 18.84
C CYS A 264 -22.54 -3.69 18.42
N GLN A 265 -22.80 -2.71 19.31
CA GLN A 265 -22.49 -1.31 19.07
C GLN A 265 -20.98 -1.08 18.89
N ALA A 266 -20.14 -1.72 19.71
CA ALA A 266 -18.69 -1.65 19.58
C ALA A 266 -18.23 -2.21 18.23
N TYR A 267 -18.66 -3.42 17.86
CA TYR A 267 -18.34 -4.04 16.58
C TYR A 267 -18.80 -3.17 15.39
N ASN A 268 -20.05 -2.70 15.40
CA ASN A 268 -20.59 -1.84 14.35
C ASN A 268 -19.83 -0.52 14.24
N SER A 269 -19.34 0.02 15.35
CA SER A 269 -18.50 1.23 15.35
C SER A 269 -17.15 0.97 14.69
N CYS A 270 -16.52 -0.20 14.89
CA CYS A 270 -15.31 -0.59 14.17
C CYS A 270 -15.56 -0.74 12.67
N VAL A 271 -16.64 -1.42 12.28
CA VAL A 271 -17.01 -1.61 10.87
C VAL A 271 -17.29 -0.25 10.21
N SER A 272 -18.01 0.64 10.89
CA SER A 272 -18.32 1.99 10.40
C SER A 272 -17.05 2.81 10.19
N ALA A 273 -16.09 2.75 11.13
CA ALA A 273 -14.80 3.44 10.97
C ALA A 273 -14.02 2.93 9.73
N LEU A 274 -14.08 1.64 9.41
CA LEU A 274 -13.50 1.11 8.16
C LEU A 274 -14.28 1.54 6.91
N VAL A 275 -15.61 1.65 6.99
CA VAL A 275 -16.44 2.19 5.90
C VAL A 275 -16.06 3.65 5.64
N ASP A 276 -15.88 4.45 6.68
CA ASP A 276 -15.48 5.86 6.59
C ASP A 276 -14.09 5.99 5.98
N LEU A 277 -13.11 5.20 6.45
CA LEU A 277 -11.77 5.14 5.90
C LEU A 277 -11.79 4.83 4.38
N ARG A 278 -12.58 3.83 3.96
CA ARG A 278 -12.69 3.44 2.54
C ARG A 278 -13.42 4.48 1.70
N SER A 279 -14.42 5.14 2.28
CA SER A 279 -15.14 6.24 1.62
C SER A 279 -14.24 7.45 1.43
N TYR A 280 -13.44 7.79 2.43
CA TYR A 280 -12.41 8.81 2.32
C TYR A 280 -11.39 8.43 1.24
N HIS A 281 -10.85 7.21 1.27
CA HIS A 281 -9.88 6.74 0.27
C HIS A 281 -10.44 6.76 -1.17
N LEU A 282 -11.72 6.39 -1.36
CA LEU A 282 -12.41 6.55 -2.65
C LEU A 282 -12.39 8.00 -3.14
N ASN A 283 -12.69 8.96 -2.25
CA ASN A 283 -12.65 10.39 -2.58
C ASN A 283 -11.23 10.88 -2.86
N THR A 284 -10.24 10.39 -2.10
CA THR A 284 -8.82 10.66 -2.35
C THR A 284 -8.42 10.16 -3.74
N VAL A 285 -8.76 8.92 -4.12
CA VAL A 285 -8.44 8.40 -5.45
C VAL A 285 -9.16 9.17 -6.55
N ALA A 286 -10.40 9.61 -6.33
CA ALA A 286 -11.07 10.50 -7.28
C ALA A 286 -10.29 11.82 -7.49
N LYS A 287 -9.88 12.49 -6.40
CA LYS A 287 -9.15 13.77 -6.43
C LYS A 287 -7.74 13.66 -7.00
N TYR A 288 -6.99 12.63 -6.62
CA TYR A 288 -5.55 12.52 -6.92
C TYR A 288 -5.25 11.66 -8.15
N VAL A 289 -6.20 10.83 -8.60
CA VAL A 289 -5.98 9.92 -9.74
C VAL A 289 -6.93 10.21 -10.89
N ILE A 290 -8.24 10.13 -10.64
CA ILE A 290 -9.24 10.19 -11.71
C ILE A 290 -9.33 11.59 -12.31
N VAL A 291 -9.45 12.62 -11.48
CA VAL A 291 -9.56 14.01 -11.94
C VAL A 291 -8.31 14.43 -12.73
N PRO A 292 -7.07 14.31 -12.21
CA PRO A 292 -5.87 14.65 -12.99
C PRO A 292 -5.69 13.78 -14.23
N GLY A 293 -6.03 12.49 -14.18
CA GLY A 293 -5.96 11.58 -15.32
C GLY A 293 -6.90 11.96 -16.47
N ASN A 294 -8.04 12.57 -16.18
CA ASN A 294 -8.94 13.12 -17.20
C ASN A 294 -8.39 14.42 -17.80
N HIS A 295 -7.77 15.29 -17.00
CA HIS A 295 -7.12 16.53 -17.48
C HIS A 295 -5.84 16.25 -18.28
N ALA A 296 -5.07 15.23 -17.93
CA ALA A 296 -3.86 14.86 -18.66
C ALA A 296 -4.16 14.32 -20.08
N ARG A 297 -5.34 13.73 -20.29
CA ARG A 297 -5.82 13.34 -21.63
C ARG A 297 -6.12 14.52 -22.53
N SER A 298 -6.42 15.70 -21.97
CA SER A 298 -6.72 16.91 -22.76
C SER A 298 -5.49 17.80 -23.03
N MET A 299 -4.44 17.77 -22.20
CA MET A 299 -3.30 18.71 -22.33
C MET A 299 -1.91 18.08 -22.58
N GLY A 300 -1.74 16.76 -22.52
CA GLY A 300 -0.43 16.10 -22.68
C GLY A 300 0.46 16.17 -21.42
N CYS A 301 1.33 15.17 -21.22
CA CYS A 301 2.07 14.98 -19.96
C CYS A 301 3.54 15.49 -20.06
N PRO A 302 4.10 16.15 -19.02
CA PRO A 302 5.48 16.68 -19.06
C PRO A 302 6.57 15.60 -19.18
N LEU A 303 6.35 14.43 -18.58
CA LEU A 303 7.13 13.22 -18.82
C LEU A 303 6.58 12.56 -20.09
N ARG A 304 7.22 12.83 -21.24
CA ARG A 304 6.83 12.32 -22.58
C ARG A 304 6.32 10.87 -22.50
N GLY A 305 5.04 10.66 -22.83
CA GLY A 305 4.47 9.34 -23.16
C GLY A 305 4.10 8.40 -21.99
N VAL A 306 4.49 8.68 -20.75
CA VAL A 306 4.27 7.75 -19.61
C VAL A 306 2.89 7.92 -18.97
N GLY A 307 2.46 9.18 -18.79
CA GLY A 307 1.27 9.49 -18.02
C GLY A 307 -0.04 9.01 -18.66
N THR A 308 -0.14 8.98 -20.00
CA THR A 308 -1.42 8.68 -20.66
C THR A 308 -1.82 7.20 -20.60
N ALA A 309 -0.84 6.29 -20.67
CA ALA A 309 -1.07 4.84 -20.65
C ALA A 309 -1.42 4.30 -19.24
N LEU A 310 -0.98 4.98 -18.18
CA LEU A 310 -1.23 4.59 -16.79
C LEU A 310 -2.54 5.17 -16.22
N ASN A 311 -3.31 5.93 -17.00
CA ASN A 311 -4.43 6.72 -16.50
C ASN A 311 -5.59 5.90 -15.91
N SER A 312 -5.89 4.70 -16.43
CA SER A 312 -7.09 3.92 -16.06
C SER A 312 -6.84 2.83 -15.01
N THR A 313 -5.58 2.51 -14.69
CA THR A 313 -5.23 1.34 -13.87
C THR A 313 -4.50 1.77 -12.61
N GLY A 314 -4.84 1.17 -11.46
CA GLY A 314 -4.08 1.37 -10.22
C GLY A 314 -2.62 0.97 -10.38
N THR A 315 -1.73 1.55 -9.58
CA THR A 315 -0.30 1.20 -9.55
C THR A 315 -0.06 -0.28 -9.25
N GLY A 316 -1.01 -0.92 -8.55
CA GLY A 316 -1.05 -2.37 -8.31
C GLY A 316 -1.72 -3.22 -9.40
N GLY A 317 -2.32 -2.62 -10.43
CA GLY A 317 -2.93 -3.31 -11.58
C GLY A 317 -4.46 -3.42 -11.61
N SER A 318 -5.19 -2.87 -10.62
CA SER A 318 -6.66 -3.01 -10.54
C SER A 318 -7.44 -1.88 -11.22
N ASN A 319 -8.70 -2.16 -11.61
CA ASN A 319 -9.69 -1.11 -11.89
C ASN A 319 -10.07 -0.42 -10.56
N LEU A 320 -9.40 0.69 -10.27
CA LEU A 320 -9.40 1.37 -8.98
C LEU A 320 -10.81 1.60 -8.41
N MET A 321 -11.71 2.19 -9.19
CA MET A 321 -13.02 2.60 -8.67
C MET A 321 -13.96 1.41 -8.43
N VAL A 322 -13.93 0.41 -9.30
CA VAL A 322 -14.72 -0.82 -9.12
C VAL A 322 -14.22 -1.57 -7.87
N PHE A 323 -12.90 -1.74 -7.78
CA PHE A 323 -12.26 -2.40 -6.64
C PHE A 323 -12.57 -1.69 -5.31
N LEU A 324 -12.32 -0.39 -5.21
CA LEU A 324 -12.51 0.35 -3.96
C LEU A 324 -13.99 0.42 -3.53
N LYS A 325 -14.93 0.54 -4.48
CA LYS A 325 -16.37 0.45 -4.18
C LYS A 325 -16.75 -0.94 -3.68
N SER A 326 -16.21 -2.00 -4.29
CA SER A 326 -16.43 -3.39 -3.86
C SER A 326 -15.95 -3.62 -2.41
N VAL A 327 -14.73 -3.19 -2.10
CA VAL A 327 -14.15 -3.31 -0.75
C VAL A 327 -14.97 -2.52 0.29
N ARG A 328 -15.39 -1.28 -0.02
CA ARG A 328 -16.25 -0.48 0.86
C ARG A 328 -17.62 -1.14 1.08
N ASN A 329 -18.30 -1.51 0.01
CA ASN A 329 -19.65 -2.07 0.10
C ASN A 329 -19.64 -3.41 0.86
N THR A 330 -18.57 -4.20 0.73
CA THR A 330 -18.40 -5.44 1.49
C THR A 330 -18.21 -5.19 2.98
N THR A 331 -17.44 -4.18 3.44
CA THR A 331 -17.44 -3.87 4.89
C THR A 331 -18.77 -3.33 5.36
N GLN A 332 -19.48 -2.53 4.56
CA GLN A 332 -20.78 -2.02 4.99
C GLN A 332 -21.78 -3.16 5.23
N ARG A 333 -21.75 -4.22 4.42
CA ARG A 333 -22.57 -5.43 4.62
C ARG A 333 -22.20 -6.23 5.88
N ALA A 334 -21.04 -5.99 6.49
CA ALA A 334 -20.61 -6.69 7.69
C ALA A 334 -21.29 -6.18 8.98
N LEU A 335 -21.96 -5.01 8.92
CA LEU A 335 -22.74 -4.47 10.04
C LEU A 335 -23.75 -5.49 10.56
N ILE A 336 -23.89 -5.57 11.87
CA ILE A 336 -24.90 -6.38 12.54
C ILE A 336 -26.15 -5.51 12.66
N LEU A 337 -27.25 -5.94 12.04
CA LEU A 337 -28.55 -5.29 12.21
C LEU A 337 -29.08 -5.59 13.61
N GLU A 338 -29.38 -4.55 14.39
CA GLU A 338 -30.07 -4.73 15.66
C GLU A 338 -31.46 -5.32 15.38
N ARG A 339 -31.83 -6.39 16.08
CA ARG A 339 -33.22 -6.89 16.02
C ARG A 339 -34.12 -5.80 16.58
N PRO A 340 -35.26 -5.48 15.94
CA PRO A 340 -36.23 -4.60 16.56
C PRO A 340 -36.59 -5.18 17.93
N LYS A 341 -36.50 -4.35 18.99
CA LYS A 341 -37.02 -4.72 20.31
C LYS A 341 -38.46 -5.16 20.08
N HIS A 342 -38.78 -6.42 20.34
CA HIS A 342 -40.16 -6.86 20.39
C HIS A 342 -40.87 -5.91 21.35
N GLN A 343 -41.78 -5.08 20.83
CA GLN A 343 -42.76 -4.42 21.67
C GLN A 343 -43.50 -5.57 22.35
N GLU A 344 -43.29 -5.73 23.65
CA GLU A 344 -44.21 -6.49 24.49
C GLU A 344 -45.60 -5.92 24.21
N LYS A 345 -46.42 -6.68 23.49
CA LYS A 345 -47.84 -6.40 23.41
C LYS A 345 -48.36 -6.55 24.84
N HIS A 346 -48.54 -5.43 25.53
CA HIS A 346 -49.45 -5.38 26.66
C HIS A 346 -50.85 -5.69 26.10
N GLU A 347 -51.23 -6.96 26.12
CA GLU A 347 -52.61 -7.37 25.97
C GLU A 347 -53.37 -6.83 27.19
N TRP A 348 -54.13 -5.76 26.94
CA TRP A 348 -55.14 -5.29 27.88
C TRP A 348 -56.23 -6.36 27.95
N ASN A 349 -56.23 -7.14 29.03
CA ASN A 349 -57.37 -7.97 29.38
C ASN A 349 -58.54 -7.06 29.81
N ALA A 350 -59.40 -6.74 28.85
CA ALA A 350 -60.76 -6.29 29.11
C ALA A 350 -61.68 -7.52 29.04
N ALA A 351 -62.05 -8.07 30.20
CA ALA A 351 -63.14 -9.02 30.31
C ALA A 351 -63.91 -8.78 31.61
N LYS A 352 -65.07 -8.13 31.40
CA LYS A 352 -66.37 -8.20 32.09
C LYS A 352 -66.45 -8.54 33.58
#